data_AF-A0A286B0L4-F1
#
_entry.id   AF-A0A286B0L4-F1
#
_cell.length_a   1.000
_cell.length_b   1.000
_cell.length_c   1.000
_cell.angle_alpha   90.00
_cell.angle_beta   90.00
_cell.angle_gamma   90.00
#
_symmetry.space_group_name_H-M   'P 1'
#
loop_
_entity.id
_entity.type
_entity.pdbx_description
1 polymer ?
#
loop_
_entity_poly.entity_id
_entity_poly.type
_entity_poly.pdbx_seq_one_letter_code
_entity_poly.pdbx_strand_id
1 'polypeptide(L)'
;MWKRAKPIVSETPIDQEVWWHEFCREFHELCYGAVDSEWLAAICQTIYPLARGQEPRATAKLIFTAFMFEMPEFVEAEHAARAHDQRLTAVGRWMARCAGPWRPR
;
A
#
# COMPACT_ATOMS: atom_id res chain seq x y z
N MET A 1 30.05 -12.59 -4.03
CA MET A 1 29.37 -13.32 -5.13
C MET A 1 28.25 -14.14 -4.52
N TRP A 2 27.01 -13.63 -4.50
CA TRP A 2 25.87 -14.39 -3.95
C TRP A 2 25.54 -15.56 -4.87
N LYS A 3 25.60 -16.79 -4.34
CA LYS A 3 25.17 -17.99 -5.08
C LYS A 3 23.65 -17.92 -5.21
N ARG A 4 23.14 -17.98 -6.45
CA ARG A 4 21.72 -18.23 -6.71
C ARG A 4 21.35 -19.56 -6.05
N ALA A 5 20.48 -19.52 -5.05
CA ALA A 5 19.79 -20.71 -4.60
C ALA A 5 19.05 -21.31 -5.81
N LYS A 6 19.24 -22.61 -6.05
CA LYS A 6 18.51 -23.31 -7.11
C LYS A 6 17.01 -23.12 -6.85
N PRO A 7 16.22 -22.65 -7.84
CA PRO A 7 14.78 -22.56 -7.65
C PRO A 7 14.25 -23.97 -7.41
N ILE A 8 13.49 -24.14 -6.33
CA ILE A 8 12.66 -25.32 -6.12
C ILE A 8 11.52 -25.19 -7.14
N VAL A 9 11.73 -25.76 -8.32
CA VAL A 9 10.73 -25.78 -9.39
C VAL A 9 9.65 -26.78 -8.97
N SER A 10 8.44 -26.32 -8.67
CA SER A 10 7.30 -27.23 -8.54
C SER A 10 6.86 -27.69 -9.93
N GLU A 11 6.63 -28.99 -10.07
CA GLU A 11 6.74 -29.78 -11.29
C GLU A 11 5.60 -29.71 -12.31
N THR A 12 4.75 -28.69 -12.28
CA THR A 12 3.74 -28.47 -13.34
C THR A 12 3.49 -26.97 -13.55
N PRO A 13 3.40 -26.50 -14.81
CA PRO A 13 2.90 -25.16 -15.10
C PRO A 13 1.48 -25.05 -14.54
N ILE A 14 1.28 -24.19 -13.56
CA ILE A 14 -0.06 -23.83 -13.09
C ILE A 14 -0.77 -23.18 -14.28
N ASP A 15 -1.99 -23.64 -14.55
CA ASP A 15 -2.82 -23.03 -15.58
C ASP A 15 -3.01 -21.53 -15.30
N GLN A 16 -3.03 -20.74 -16.37
CA GLN A 16 -3.07 -19.29 -16.28
C GLN A 16 -4.33 -18.78 -15.58
N GLU A 17 -5.49 -19.38 -15.84
CA GLU A 17 -6.75 -18.98 -15.20
C GLU A 17 -6.75 -19.35 -13.73
N VAL A 18 -6.21 -20.53 -13.39
CA VAL A 18 -6.04 -20.96 -12.00
C VAL A 18 -5.10 -20.01 -11.25
N TRP A 19 -3.97 -19.64 -11.87
CA TRP A 19 -3.03 -18.69 -11.29
C TRP A 19 -3.69 -17.33 -11.05
N TRP A 20 -4.43 -16.82 -12.04
CA TRP A 20 -5.18 -15.57 -11.95
C TRP A 20 -6.17 -15.59 -10.80
N HIS A 21 -6.98 -16.65 -10.71
CA HIS A 21 -7.99 -16.77 -9.67
C HIS A 21 -7.39 -16.80 -8.27
N GLU A 22 -6.35 -17.62 -8.06
CA GLU A 22 -5.68 -17.74 -6.77
C GLU A 22 -4.98 -16.44 -6.35
N PHE A 23 -4.32 -15.75 -7.28
CA PHE A 23 -3.69 -14.45 -7.01
C PHE A 23 -4.73 -13.40 -6.64
N CYS A 24 -5.77 -13.24 -7.46
CA CYS A 24 -6.80 -12.22 -7.26
C CYS A 24 -7.52 -12.44 -5.92
N ARG A 25 -7.86 -13.68 -5.58
CA ARG A 25 -8.51 -14.00 -4.30
C ARG A 25 -7.62 -13.63 -3.11
N GLU A 26 -6.37 -14.10 -3.09
CA GLU A 26 -5.45 -13.82 -1.97
C GLU A 26 -5.17 -12.31 -1.85
N PHE A 27 -4.93 -11.61 -2.97
CA PHE A 27 -4.64 -10.19 -2.95
C PHE A 27 -5.84 -9.35 -2.49
N HIS A 28 -7.05 -9.70 -2.95
CA HIS A 28 -8.28 -9.05 -2.49
C HIS A 28 -8.52 -9.28 -1.00
N GLU A 29 -8.24 -10.47 -0.48
CA GLU A 29 -8.29 -10.78 0.96
C GLU A 29 -7.25 -9.97 1.77
N LEU A 30 -6.01 -9.86 1.29
CA LEU A 30 -4.96 -9.05 1.93
C LEU A 30 -5.32 -7.56 1.99
N CYS A 31 -6.03 -7.07 0.98
CA CYS A 31 -6.56 -5.70 0.95
C CYS A 31 -7.88 -5.53 1.72
N TYR A 32 -8.34 -6.55 2.47
CA TYR A 32 -9.64 -6.54 3.17
C TYR A 32 -10.83 -6.19 2.27
N GLY A 33 -10.75 -6.55 0.99
CA GLY A 33 -11.76 -6.23 -0.03
C GLY A 33 -11.86 -4.76 -0.43
N ALA A 34 -10.89 -3.92 -0.05
CA ALA A 34 -10.87 -2.50 -0.39
C ALA A 34 -10.47 -2.20 -1.85
N VAL A 35 -10.00 -3.22 -2.56
CA VAL A 35 -9.54 -3.12 -3.95
C VAL A 35 -10.69 -3.45 -4.91
N ASP A 36 -10.99 -2.54 -5.83
CA ASP A 36 -11.96 -2.80 -6.88
C ASP A 36 -11.46 -3.82 -7.92
N SER A 37 -12.41 -4.38 -8.67
CA SER A 37 -12.13 -5.47 -9.62
C SER A 37 -11.33 -5.03 -10.84
N GLU A 38 -11.42 -3.76 -11.26
CA GLU A 38 -10.68 -3.23 -12.40
C GLU A 38 -9.20 -3.07 -12.03
N TRP A 39 -8.93 -2.53 -10.85
CA TRP A 39 -7.60 -2.36 -10.31
C TRP A 39 -6.93 -3.72 -10.05
N LEU A 40 -7.67 -4.67 -9.48
CA LEU A 40 -7.20 -6.04 -9.26
C LEU A 40 -6.81 -6.72 -10.59
N ALA A 41 -7.63 -6.57 -11.62
CA ALA A 41 -7.34 -7.09 -12.95
C ALA A 41 -6.09 -6.45 -13.55
N ALA A 42 -5.92 -5.13 -13.42
CA ALA A 42 -4.75 -4.41 -13.92
C ALA A 42 -3.45 -4.86 -13.25
N ILE A 43 -3.45 -5.01 -11.92
CA ILE A 43 -2.31 -5.56 -11.18
C ILE A 43 -2.00 -6.96 -11.68
N CYS A 44 -3.01 -7.81 -11.78
CA CYS A 44 -2.77 -9.18 -12.12
C CYS A 44 -2.25 -9.36 -13.55
N GLN A 45 -2.73 -8.57 -14.51
CA GLN A 45 -2.20 -8.52 -15.88
C GLN A 45 -0.75 -8.04 -15.92
N THR A 46 -0.39 -7.11 -15.06
CA THR A 46 0.97 -6.57 -14.97
C THR A 46 1.95 -7.57 -14.35
N ILE A 47 1.53 -8.29 -13.31
CA ILE A 47 2.40 -9.18 -12.53
C ILE A 47 2.56 -10.56 -13.16
N TYR A 48 1.51 -11.12 -13.77
CA TYR A 48 1.54 -12.49 -14.28
C TYR A 48 2.71 -12.80 -15.23
N PRO A 49 3.05 -11.95 -16.23
CA PRO A 49 4.19 -12.20 -17.11
C PRO A 49 5.54 -12.29 -16.38
N LEU A 50 5.68 -11.57 -15.26
CA LEU A 50 6.90 -11.50 -14.46
C LEU A 50 6.99 -12.63 -13.42
N ALA A 51 5.84 -13.10 -12.95
CA ALA A 51 5.73 -14.13 -11.92
C ALA A 51 5.35 -15.50 -12.50
N ARG A 52 5.45 -15.69 -13.82
CA ARG A 52 5.11 -16.95 -14.50
C ARG A 52 5.99 -18.08 -13.98
N GLY A 53 5.40 -18.99 -13.20
CA GLY A 53 6.11 -20.09 -12.53
C GLY A 53 6.38 -19.86 -11.03
N GLN A 54 5.95 -18.72 -10.48
CA GLN A 54 5.87 -18.50 -9.04
C GLN A 54 4.50 -18.91 -8.52
N GLU A 55 4.45 -19.28 -7.23
CA GLU A 55 3.20 -19.60 -6.55
C GLU A 55 2.34 -18.32 -6.40
N PRO A 56 1.06 -18.34 -6.83
CA PRO A 56 0.23 -17.14 -6.92
C PRO A 56 0.00 -16.46 -5.56
N ARG A 57 -0.23 -17.21 -4.48
CA ARG A 57 -0.49 -16.63 -3.15
C ARG A 57 0.76 -15.98 -2.54
N ALA A 58 1.93 -16.61 -2.69
CA ALA A 58 3.21 -16.05 -2.30
C ALA A 58 3.51 -14.77 -3.09
N THR A 59 3.20 -14.77 -4.39
CA THR A 59 3.31 -13.57 -5.24
C THR A 59 2.38 -12.46 -4.73
N ALA A 60 1.12 -12.75 -4.42
CA ALA A 60 0.19 -11.77 -3.86
C ALA A 60 0.71 -11.13 -2.57
N LYS A 61 1.27 -11.93 -1.65
CA LYS A 61 1.88 -11.42 -0.40
C LYS A 61 3.07 -10.52 -0.65
N LEU A 62 3.94 -10.89 -1.60
CA LEU A 62 5.09 -10.08 -1.99
C LEU A 62 4.64 -8.71 -2.53
N ILE A 63 3.69 -8.72 -3.46
CA ILE A 63 3.18 -7.50 -4.10
C ILE A 63 2.46 -6.62 -3.07
N PHE A 64 1.63 -7.21 -2.20
CA PHE A 64 0.98 -6.48 -1.12
C PHE A 64 2.01 -5.83 -0.19
N THR A 65 3.04 -6.58 0.23
CA THR A 65 4.11 -6.04 1.06
C THR A 65 4.83 -4.88 0.38
N ALA A 66 5.10 -4.98 -0.92
CA ALA A 66 5.73 -3.92 -1.70
C ALA A 66 4.85 -2.65 -1.80
N PHE A 67 3.53 -2.81 -1.94
CA PHE A 67 2.59 -1.68 -1.95
C PHE A 67 2.44 -1.01 -0.59
N MET A 68 2.44 -1.80 0.49
CA MET A 68 2.32 -1.30 1.86
C MET A 68 3.64 -0.75 2.42
N PHE A 69 4.75 -0.93 1.70
CA PHE A 69 6.03 -0.38 2.09
C PHE A 69 6.03 1.13 1.87
N GLU A 70 5.72 1.88 2.91
CA GLU A 70 5.90 3.33 2.90
C GLU A 70 7.39 3.66 2.85
N MET A 71 7.83 4.41 1.84
CA MET A 71 9.20 4.94 1.84
C MET A 71 9.35 5.94 2.99
N PRO A 72 10.37 5.80 3.86
CA PRO A 72 10.55 6.64 5.05
C PRO A 72 10.50 8.16 4.77
N GLU A 73 11.04 8.58 3.61
CA GLU A 73 11.11 9.99 3.22
C GLU A 73 9.73 10.63 3.00
N PHE A 74 8.72 9.86 2.57
CA PHE A 74 7.37 10.37 2.35
C PHE A 74 6.58 10.44 3.65
N VAL A 75 6.80 9.49 4.55
CA VAL A 75 6.18 9.44 5.88
C VAL A 75 6.61 10.63 6.71
N GLU A 76 7.91 10.96 6.74
CA GLU A 76 8.42 12.14 7.44
C GLU A 76 7.83 13.45 6.90
N ALA A 77 7.73 13.60 5.58
CA ALA A 77 7.15 14.78 4.95
C ALA A 77 5.66 14.95 5.29
N GLU A 78 4.89 13.85 5.25
CA GLU A 78 3.46 13.89 5.56
C GLU A 78 3.21 14.12 7.07
N HIS A 79 4.01 13.51 7.94
CA HIS A 79 3.96 13.80 9.37
C HIS A 79 4.36 15.23 9.69
N ALA A 80 5.36 15.79 9.01
CA ALA A 80 5.75 17.19 9.15
C ALA A 80 4.62 18.13 8.71
N ALA A 81 3.95 17.82 7.59
CA ALA A 81 2.80 18.58 7.12
C ALA A 81 1.61 18.54 8.10
N ARG A 82 1.27 17.35 8.63
CA ARG A 82 0.22 17.21 9.66
C ARG A 82 0.58 17.94 10.95
N ALA A 83 1.83 17.87 11.40
CA ALA A 83 2.30 18.59 12.58
C ALA A 83 2.24 20.11 12.39
N HIS A 84 2.55 20.60 11.20
CA HIS A 84 2.43 22.02 10.85
C HIS A 84 0.98 22.49 10.86
N ASP A 85 0.06 21.73 10.25
CA ASP A 85 -1.37 22.06 10.23
C ASP A 85 -2.00 22.07 11.63
N GLN A 86 -1.63 21.09 12.48
CA GLN A 86 -2.02 21.06 13.88
C GLN A 86 -1.52 22.26 14.67
N ARG A 87 -0.28 22.70 14.42
CA ARG A 87 0.28 23.92 15.03
C ARG A 87 -0.49 25.16 14.59
N LEU A 88 -0.76 25.32 13.29
CA LEU A 88 -1.56 26.44 12.78
C LEU A 88 -2.98 26.47 13.38
N THR A 89 -3.63 25.32 13.48
CA THR A 89 -4.96 25.17 14.10
C THR A 89 -4.93 25.50 15.58
N ALA A 90 -3.91 25.04 16.31
CA ALA A 90 -3.75 25.34 17.73
C ALA A 90 -3.50 26.84 17.97
N VAL A 91 -2.68 27.47 17.13
CA VAL A 91 -2.39 28.91 17.17
C VAL A 91 -3.64 29.73 16.84
N GLY A 92 -4.41 29.35 15.82
CA GLY A 92 -5.69 30.00 15.49
C GLY A 92 -6.71 29.91 16.63
N ARG A 93 -6.83 28.74 17.29
CA ARG A 93 -7.68 28.56 18.48
C ARG A 93 -7.18 29.31 19.71
N TRP A 94 -5.88 29.58 19.79
CA TRP A 94 -5.31 30.38 20.87
C TRP A 94 -5.59 31.87 20.64
N MET A 95 -5.37 32.38 19.43
CA MET A 95 -5.71 33.76 19.06
C MET A 95 -7.21 34.06 19.22
N ALA A 96 -8.09 33.12 18.83
CA ALA A 96 -9.54 33.26 19.03
C ALA A 96 -9.95 33.31 20.52
N ARG A 97 -9.17 32.70 21.42
CA ARG A 97 -9.39 32.77 22.88
C ARG A 97 -8.83 34.05 23.50
N CYS A 98 -7.74 34.59 22.96
CA CYS A 98 -7.14 35.84 23.43
C CYS A 98 -7.88 37.08 22.92
N ALA A 99 -8.64 36.98 21.83
CA ALA A 99 -9.56 38.02 21.35
C ALA A 99 -10.85 38.07 22.19
N GLY A 100 -10.72 38.32 23.50
CA GLY A 100 -11.85 38.74 24.32
C GLY A 100 -12.38 40.12 23.87
N PRO A 101 -13.65 40.47 24.19
CA PRO A 101 -14.25 41.70 23.71
C PRO A 101 -13.55 42.90 24.37
N TRP A 102 -12.68 43.58 23.61
CA TRP A 102 -12.24 44.93 23.93
C TRP A 102 -13.48 45.83 23.95
N ARG A 103 -14.03 46.10 25.14
CA ARG A 103 -15.01 47.17 25.33
C ARG A 103 -14.24 48.49 25.46
N PRO A 104 -14.38 49.44 24.52
CA PRO A 104 -13.92 50.79 24.76
C PRO A 104 -14.81 51.40 25.86
N ARG A 105 -14.18 52.04 26.86
CA ARG A 105 -14.86 52.88 27.85
C ARG A 105 -15.25 54.21 27.22
#